data_AF-A0A9P6PMM4-F1
#
_entry.id   AF-A0A9P6PMM4-F1
#
_cell.length_a   1.000
_cell.length_b   1.000
_cell.length_c   1.000
_cell.angle_alpha   90.00
_cell.angle_beta   90.00
_cell.angle_gamma   90.00
#
_symmetry.space_group_name_H-M   'P 1'
#
loop_
_entity.id
_entity.type
_entity.pdbx_description
1 polymer ?
#
loop_
_entity_poly.entity_id
_entity_poly.type
_entity_poly.pdbx_seq_one_letter_code
_entity_poly.pdbx_strand_id
1 'polypeptide(L)'
;MFFVISAGGIIAFSIAILHLLRSCPFERCKFKGEFPSHFYGAFTTTFLFMGGRYDSIEDELDSTNYAFQTMMVVFFFFAVILMLNVLIALINKAFKDGDDTWRQTWLENRLRVIENVENLSFDIPGFRAHFNYFPDEIYYSATVKEVDDFKAKYPNDFINSDLANDKSQPVARDAPDATAITTCEKPLCEVKEELKQSREQVLKLQEQMQEQNTTLESKVSVLQEQNNALWKQNASIQGRMEDLHGMLSTLLRVKADSDSS
;
A
#
# COMPACT_ATOMS: atom_id res chain seq x y z
N MET A 1 11.43 -6.76 -13.05
CA MET A 1 11.89 -8.10 -13.51
C MET A 1 11.58 -9.20 -12.51
N PHE A 2 12.02 -9.08 -11.24
CA PHE A 2 11.70 -10.04 -10.18
C PHE A 2 10.21 -10.41 -10.12
N PHE A 3 9.33 -9.42 -9.94
CA PHE A 3 7.88 -9.66 -9.87
C PHE A 3 7.30 -10.41 -11.08
N VAL A 4 7.85 -10.21 -12.28
CA VAL A 4 7.37 -10.89 -13.50
C VAL A 4 7.79 -12.35 -13.50
N ILE A 5 9.04 -12.64 -13.14
CA ILE A 5 9.53 -14.01 -12.98
C ILE A 5 8.77 -14.71 -11.87
N SER A 6 8.54 -14.01 -10.76
CA SER A 6 7.80 -14.53 -9.62
C SER A 6 6.36 -14.88 -9.99
N ALA A 7 5.65 -13.96 -10.64
CA ALA A 7 4.28 -14.17 -11.10
C ALA A 7 4.20 -15.31 -12.11
N GLY A 8 5.13 -15.36 -13.07
CA GLY A 8 5.21 -16.44 -14.07
C GLY A 8 5.41 -17.81 -13.42
N GLY A 9 6.30 -17.90 -12.41
CA GLY A 9 6.50 -19.10 -11.61
C GLY A 9 5.23 -19.53 -10.90
N ILE A 10 4.60 -18.64 -10.12
CA ILE A 10 3.37 -18.96 -9.38
C ILE A 10 2.27 -19.44 -10.33
N ILE A 11 2.09 -18.80 -11.48
CA ILE A 11 1.08 -19.21 -12.49
C ILE A 11 1.40 -20.62 -13.02
N ALA A 12 2.66 -20.88 -13.41
CA ALA A 12 3.07 -22.18 -13.94
C ALA A 12 2.87 -23.30 -12.90
N PHE A 13 3.26 -23.08 -11.65
CA PHE A 13 3.05 -24.04 -10.56
C PHE A 13 1.56 -24.23 -10.24
N SER A 14 0.75 -23.17 -10.27
CA SER A 14 -0.70 -23.25 -10.05
C SER A 14 -1.37 -24.12 -11.11
N ILE A 15 -0.99 -23.95 -12.39
CA ILE A 15 -1.50 -24.77 -13.50
C ILE A 15 -1.05 -26.22 -13.35
N ALA A 16 0.23 -26.45 -13.01
CA ALA A 16 0.77 -27.78 -12.84
C ALA A 16 0.12 -28.55 -11.68
N ILE A 17 -0.09 -27.90 -10.53
CA ILE A 17 -0.78 -28.48 -9.37
C ILE A 17 -2.24 -28.76 -9.72
N LEU A 18 -2.94 -27.81 -10.35
CA LEU A 18 -4.32 -28.01 -10.79
C LEU A 18 -4.44 -29.20 -11.76
N HIS A 19 -3.49 -29.34 -12.69
CA HIS A 19 -3.44 -30.48 -13.59
C HIS A 19 -3.12 -31.77 -12.85
N LEU A 20 -2.17 -31.81 -11.92
CA LEU A 20 -1.82 -33.03 -11.19
C LEU A 20 -2.98 -33.54 -10.32
N LEU A 21 -3.70 -32.64 -9.65
CA LEU A 21 -4.83 -33.01 -8.78
C LEU A 21 -6.08 -33.42 -9.57
N ARG A 22 -6.17 -33.07 -10.86
CA ARG A 22 -7.38 -33.31 -11.68
C ARG A 22 -7.18 -34.23 -12.86
N SER A 23 -5.95 -34.42 -13.31
CA SER A 23 -5.62 -35.39 -14.35
C SER A 23 -5.58 -36.77 -13.72
N CYS A 24 -6.74 -37.28 -13.29
CA CYS A 24 -6.85 -38.67 -12.89
C CYS A 24 -7.33 -39.52 -14.07
N PRO A 25 -6.48 -40.41 -14.60
CA PRO A 25 -6.85 -41.28 -15.70
C PRO A 25 -7.69 -42.50 -15.26
N PHE A 26 -7.81 -42.77 -13.95
CA PHE A 26 -8.54 -43.93 -13.42
C PHE A 26 -9.73 -43.49 -12.55
N GLU A 27 -10.91 -44.09 -12.79
CA GLU A 27 -12.21 -43.82 -12.13
C GLU A 27 -12.21 -43.92 -10.59
N ARG A 28 -11.11 -44.32 -9.96
CA ARG A 28 -10.98 -44.46 -8.50
C ARG A 28 -10.43 -43.22 -7.79
N CYS A 29 -9.98 -42.21 -8.52
CA CYS A 29 -9.58 -40.95 -7.90
C CYS A 29 -10.81 -40.10 -7.55
N LYS A 30 -11.34 -40.27 -6.34
CA LYS A 30 -12.13 -39.20 -5.73
C LYS A 30 -11.16 -38.31 -4.97
N PHE A 31 -10.76 -37.20 -5.58
CA PHE A 31 -10.08 -36.13 -4.86
C PHE A 31 -11.01 -35.71 -3.70
N LYS A 32 -10.57 -35.95 -2.47
CA LYS A 32 -11.33 -35.64 -1.26
C LYS A 32 -11.03 -34.24 -0.71
N GLY A 33 -9.98 -33.60 -1.21
CA GLY A 33 -9.53 -32.32 -0.69
C GLY A 33 -10.41 -31.14 -1.10
N GLU A 34 -10.28 -30.05 -0.35
CA GLU A 34 -10.97 -28.77 -0.59
C GLU A 34 -10.30 -27.92 -1.68
N PHE A 35 -9.35 -28.46 -2.45
CA PHE A 35 -8.61 -27.68 -3.42
C PHE A 35 -9.55 -27.10 -4.50
N PRO A 36 -9.53 -25.77 -4.70
CA PRO A 36 -10.49 -25.10 -5.55
C PRO A 36 -10.39 -25.52 -7.01
N SER A 37 -11.56 -25.58 -7.65
CA SER A 37 -11.72 -26.04 -9.03
C SER A 37 -11.35 -25.02 -10.08
N HIS A 38 -11.46 -23.75 -9.73
CA HIS A 38 -11.24 -22.62 -10.60
C HIS A 38 -9.78 -22.17 -10.53
N PHE A 39 -9.22 -21.73 -11.67
CA PHE A 39 -7.84 -21.27 -11.75
C PHE A 39 -7.50 -20.20 -10.69
N TYR A 40 -8.37 -19.23 -10.46
CA TYR A 40 -8.15 -18.18 -9.46
C TYR A 40 -8.08 -18.70 -8.03
N GLY A 41 -8.88 -19.71 -7.71
CA GLY A 41 -8.78 -20.39 -6.42
C GLY A 41 -7.44 -21.12 -6.31
N ALA A 42 -7.07 -21.90 -7.33
CA ALA A 42 -5.80 -22.64 -7.34
C ALA A 42 -4.59 -21.70 -7.25
N PHE A 43 -4.65 -20.56 -7.92
CA PHE A 43 -3.65 -19.50 -7.84
C PHE A 43 -3.56 -18.90 -6.44
N THR A 44 -4.69 -18.56 -5.83
CA THR A 44 -4.74 -17.99 -4.47
C THR A 44 -4.21 -19.00 -3.44
N THR A 45 -4.60 -20.26 -3.55
CA THR A 45 -4.11 -21.34 -2.68
C THR A 45 -2.60 -21.57 -2.86
N THR A 46 -2.10 -21.56 -4.10
CA THR A 46 -0.64 -21.67 -4.38
C THR A 46 0.14 -20.48 -3.83
N PHE A 47 -0.44 -19.28 -3.88
CA PHE A 47 0.13 -18.09 -3.23
C PHE A 47 0.17 -18.24 -1.71
N LEU A 48 -0.89 -18.77 -1.09
CA LEU A 48 -0.91 -19.06 0.36
C LEU A 48 0.09 -20.16 0.76
N PHE A 49 0.38 -21.13 -0.12
CA PHE A 49 1.45 -22.12 0.10
C PHE A 49 2.82 -21.48 0.20
N MET A 50 3.08 -20.42 -0.57
CA MET A 50 4.31 -19.65 -0.43
C MET A 50 4.41 -18.98 0.96
N GLY A 51 3.28 -18.61 1.54
CA GLY A 51 3.16 -18.09 2.91
C GLY A 51 3.15 -19.17 4.00
N GLY A 52 3.30 -20.45 3.65
CA GLY A 52 3.35 -21.56 4.61
C GLY A 52 2.00 -22.06 5.12
N ARG A 53 0.88 -21.66 4.50
CA ARG A 53 -0.47 -22.14 4.87
C ARG A 53 -0.89 -23.30 3.99
N TYR A 54 -0.91 -24.53 4.51
CA TYR A 54 -1.16 -25.76 3.72
C TYR A 54 -2.54 -26.40 3.94
N ASP A 55 -3.44 -25.74 4.70
CA ASP A 55 -4.75 -26.25 5.11
C ASP A 55 -5.56 -26.89 3.95
N SER A 56 -5.48 -26.33 2.74
CA SER A 56 -6.27 -26.79 1.58
C SER A 56 -5.79 -28.09 0.92
N ILE A 57 -4.62 -28.61 1.31
CA ILE A 57 -3.99 -29.82 0.70
C ILE A 57 -3.53 -30.85 1.74
N GLU A 58 -3.88 -30.65 3.01
CA GLU A 58 -3.47 -31.56 4.10
C GLU A 58 -3.90 -33.01 3.82
N ASP A 59 -5.13 -33.21 3.37
CA ASP A 59 -5.65 -34.54 2.98
C ASP A 59 -4.87 -35.19 1.81
N GLU A 60 -4.33 -34.37 0.91
CA GLU A 60 -3.61 -34.85 -0.26
C GLU A 60 -2.12 -35.08 0.03
N LEU A 61 -1.56 -34.38 1.01
CA LEU A 61 -0.21 -34.61 1.54
C LEU A 61 -0.10 -36.00 2.18
N ASP A 62 -1.13 -36.43 2.91
CA ASP A 62 -1.23 -37.77 3.51
C ASP A 62 -1.49 -38.88 2.49
N SER A 63 -1.89 -38.53 1.27
CA SER A 63 -2.09 -39.50 0.20
C SER A 63 -0.75 -40.02 -0.35
N THR A 64 -0.74 -41.25 -0.86
CA THR A 64 0.46 -41.91 -1.44
C THR A 64 0.83 -41.38 -2.83
N ASN A 65 0.49 -40.13 -3.15
CA ASN A 65 0.74 -39.51 -4.45
C ASN A 65 2.14 -38.88 -4.51
N TYR A 66 3.15 -39.72 -4.77
CA TYR A 66 4.56 -39.29 -4.89
C TYR A 66 4.79 -38.15 -5.91
N ALA A 67 4.00 -38.09 -6.98
CA ALA A 67 4.11 -37.03 -7.98
C ALA A 67 3.72 -35.65 -7.41
N PHE A 68 2.67 -35.59 -6.60
CA PHE A 68 2.22 -34.37 -5.94
C PHE A 68 3.24 -33.91 -4.89
N GLN A 69 3.71 -34.84 -4.04
CA GLN A 69 4.74 -34.54 -3.03
C GLN A 69 6.04 -34.02 -3.68
N THR A 70 6.49 -34.65 -4.76
CA THR A 70 7.69 -34.21 -5.50
C THR A 70 7.52 -32.80 -6.04
N MET A 71 6.35 -32.49 -6.61
CA MET A 71 6.07 -31.16 -7.15
C MET A 71 6.01 -30.08 -6.06
N MET A 72 5.46 -30.41 -4.88
CA MET A 72 5.47 -29.53 -3.71
C MET A 72 6.90 -29.24 -3.20
N VAL A 73 7.77 -30.25 -3.18
CA VAL A 73 9.19 -30.07 -2.81
C VAL A 73 9.90 -29.14 -3.80
N VAL A 74 9.69 -29.34 -5.11
CA VAL A 74 10.26 -28.46 -6.15
C VAL A 74 9.73 -27.04 -6.02
N PHE A 75 8.43 -26.87 -5.76
CA PHE A 75 7.83 -25.56 -5.51
C PHE A 75 8.43 -24.86 -4.28
N PHE A 76 8.64 -25.59 -3.19
CA PHE A 76 9.26 -25.05 -1.98
C PHE A 76 10.70 -24.60 -2.24
N PHE A 77 11.50 -25.40 -2.96
CA PHE A 77 12.84 -24.98 -3.36
C PHE A 77 12.82 -23.76 -4.29
N PHE A 78 11.88 -23.69 -5.23
CA PHE A 78 11.70 -22.51 -6.07
C PHE A 78 11.35 -21.26 -5.22
N ALA A 79 10.39 -21.37 -4.32
CA ALA A 79 9.96 -20.27 -3.47
C ALA A 79 11.07 -19.81 -2.50
N VAL A 80 11.71 -20.74 -1.78
CA VAL A 80 12.70 -20.41 -0.76
C VAL A 80 14.07 -20.09 -1.37
N ILE A 81 14.56 -20.89 -2.32
CA ILE A 81 15.90 -20.66 -2.88
C ILE A 81 15.89 -19.52 -3.89
N LEU A 82 14.90 -19.44 -4.78
CA LEU A 82 14.94 -18.43 -5.84
C LEU A 82 14.26 -17.14 -5.41
N MET A 83 13.05 -17.18 -4.85
CA MET A 83 12.35 -15.92 -4.54
C MET A 83 12.98 -15.20 -3.36
N LEU A 84 13.23 -15.91 -2.26
CA LEU A 84 13.71 -15.26 -1.02
C LEU A 84 15.15 -14.75 -1.16
N ASN A 85 16.07 -15.55 -1.72
CA ASN A 85 17.45 -15.13 -1.88
C ASN A 85 17.60 -13.97 -2.89
N VAL A 86 16.84 -14.01 -4.00
CA VAL A 86 16.87 -12.90 -4.97
C VAL A 86 16.22 -11.65 -4.39
N LEU A 87 15.12 -11.78 -3.64
CA LEU A 87 14.49 -10.65 -2.96
C LEU A 87 15.46 -9.98 -1.97
N ILE A 88 16.14 -10.77 -1.14
CA ILE A 88 17.13 -10.26 -0.20
C ILE A 88 18.27 -9.57 -0.95
N ALA A 89 18.78 -10.16 -2.04
CA ALA A 89 19.83 -9.56 -2.84
C ALA A 89 19.40 -8.22 -3.46
N LEU A 90 18.16 -8.11 -3.95
CA LEU A 90 17.61 -6.88 -4.50
C LEU A 90 17.39 -5.81 -3.43
N ILE A 91 16.90 -6.20 -2.25
CA ILE A 91 16.73 -5.29 -1.11
C ILE A 91 18.09 -4.75 -0.65
N ASN A 92 19.09 -5.63 -0.49
CA ASN A 92 20.43 -5.22 -0.09
C ASN A 92 21.07 -4.29 -1.12
N LYS A 93 20.86 -4.54 -2.41
CA LYS A 93 21.32 -3.64 -3.46
C LYS A 93 20.59 -2.29 -3.41
N ALA A 94 19.27 -2.30 -3.26
CA ALA A 94 18.47 -1.08 -3.17
C ALA A 94 18.86 -0.24 -1.94
N PHE A 95 19.14 -0.87 -0.80
CA PHE A 95 19.66 -0.18 0.36
C PHE A 95 21.06 0.38 0.12
N LYS A 96 21.96 -0.39 -0.51
CA LYS A 96 23.31 0.10 -0.80
C LYS A 96 23.30 1.31 -1.76
N ASP A 97 22.47 1.27 -2.80
CA ASP A 97 22.31 2.39 -3.74
C ASP A 97 21.62 3.59 -3.05
N GLY A 98 20.73 3.33 -2.08
CA GLY A 98 20.08 4.35 -1.27
C GLY A 98 20.96 4.93 -0.16
N ASP A 99 21.95 4.19 0.36
CA ASP A 99 22.71 4.60 1.54
C ASP A 99 23.63 5.81 1.24
N ASP A 100 24.06 5.96 -0.01
CA ASP A 100 24.87 7.08 -0.45
C ASP A 100 24.05 8.37 -0.65
N THR A 101 22.73 8.26 -0.89
CA THR A 101 21.87 9.40 -1.23
C THR A 101 20.73 9.68 -0.25
N TRP A 102 20.41 8.78 0.69
CA TRP A 102 19.25 8.95 1.57
C TRP A 102 19.35 10.22 2.41
N ARG A 103 20.55 10.59 2.88
CA ARG A 103 20.74 11.79 3.70
C ARG A 103 20.45 13.04 2.89
N GLN A 104 20.84 13.06 1.61
CA GLN A 104 20.57 14.15 0.70
C GLN A 104 19.08 14.21 0.35
N THR A 105 18.47 13.09 -0.03
CA THR A 105 17.03 13.01 -0.31
C THR A 105 16.18 13.37 0.90
N TRP A 106 16.60 12.96 2.10
CA TRP A 106 15.94 13.32 3.35
C TRP A 106 16.01 14.82 3.61
N LEU A 107 17.19 15.43 3.43
CA LEU A 107 17.36 16.88 3.63
C LEU A 107 16.57 17.68 2.60
N GLU A 108 16.59 17.27 1.33
CA GLU A 108 15.82 17.90 0.25
C GLU A 108 14.30 17.82 0.52
N ASN A 109 13.80 16.66 0.94
CA ASN A 109 12.39 16.49 1.30
C ASN A 109 12.01 17.39 2.48
N ARG A 110 12.88 17.55 3.48
CA ARG A 110 12.63 18.45 4.61
C ARG A 110 12.63 19.92 4.18
N LEU A 111 13.55 20.32 3.31
CA LEU A 111 13.61 21.68 2.78
C LEU A 111 12.33 22.01 2.01
N ARG A 112 11.85 21.10 1.16
CA ARG A 112 10.59 21.29 0.40
C ARG A 112 9.37 21.45 1.33
N VAL A 113 9.34 20.75 2.46
CA VAL A 113 8.27 20.93 3.46
C VAL A 113 8.35 22.32 4.09
N ILE A 114 9.55 22.76 4.47
CA ILE A 114 9.75 24.09 5.07
C ILE A 114 9.38 25.18 4.06
N GLU A 115 9.82 25.07 2.81
CA GLU A 115 9.48 25.98 1.72
C GLU A 115 7.95 26.09 1.54
N ASN A 116 7.25 24.96 1.51
CA ASN A 116 5.78 24.94 1.39
C ASN A 116 5.10 25.63 2.58
N VAL A 117 5.57 25.38 3.80
CA VAL A 117 5.03 26.00 5.02
C VAL A 117 5.30 27.50 5.03
N GLU A 118 6.49 27.92 4.62
CA GLU A 118 6.84 29.32 4.52
C GLU A 118 5.97 30.04 3.49
N ASN A 119 5.81 29.46 2.31
CA ASN A 119 4.97 30.04 1.25
C ASN A 119 3.53 30.23 1.73
N LEU A 120 2.98 29.26 2.46
CA LEU A 120 1.65 29.38 3.09
C LEU A 120 1.60 30.47 4.17
N SER A 121 2.67 30.64 4.95
CA SER A 121 2.73 31.66 6.00
C SER A 121 2.83 33.09 5.46
N PHE A 122 3.38 33.27 4.25
CA PHE A 122 3.48 34.55 3.56
C PHE A 122 2.12 35.11 3.15
N ASP A 123 1.17 34.24 2.79
CA ASP A 123 -0.18 34.62 2.37
C ASP A 123 -1.06 35.11 3.53
N ILE A 124 -0.63 34.93 4.79
CA ILE A 124 -1.39 35.32 5.98
C ILE A 124 -0.96 36.72 6.44
N PRO A 125 -1.81 37.75 6.31
CA PRO A 125 -1.45 39.11 6.69
C PRO A 125 -1.20 39.22 8.20
N GLY A 126 -0.05 39.79 8.58
CA GLY A 126 0.32 40.05 9.98
C GLY A 126 1.01 38.88 10.70
N PHE A 127 1.09 37.68 10.10
CA PHE A 127 1.71 36.52 10.76
C PHE A 127 3.22 36.72 10.98
N ARG A 128 3.98 37.14 9.95
CA ARG A 128 5.42 37.44 10.07
C ARG A 128 5.71 38.68 10.93
N ALA A 129 4.76 39.60 11.06
CA ALA A 129 4.94 40.78 11.91
C ALA A 129 4.81 40.46 13.42
N HIS A 130 4.06 39.40 13.76
CA HIS A 130 3.78 39.05 15.15
C HIS A 130 4.65 37.88 15.66
N PHE A 131 5.14 37.04 14.76
CA PHE A 131 5.92 35.86 15.11
C PHE A 131 7.24 35.80 14.36
N ASN A 132 8.35 35.88 15.11
CA ASN A 132 9.70 35.77 14.57
C ASN A 132 10.17 34.29 14.52
N TYR A 133 9.33 33.40 13.95
CA TYR A 133 9.65 31.98 13.82
C TYR A 133 10.52 31.66 12.61
N PHE A 134 10.65 32.60 11.67
CA PHE A 134 11.42 32.44 10.44
C PHE A 134 12.42 33.59 10.30
N PRO A 135 13.66 33.33 9.83
CA PRO A 135 14.60 34.39 9.50
C PRO A 135 14.05 35.34 8.43
N ASP A 136 14.54 36.59 8.43
CA ASP A 136 14.20 37.59 7.41
C ASP A 136 14.76 37.23 6.02
N GLU A 137 15.89 36.51 5.98
CA GLU A 137 16.51 36.00 4.76
C GLU A 137 16.85 34.50 4.93
N ILE A 138 16.37 33.66 4.01
CA ILE A 138 16.71 32.24 3.97
C ILE A 138 17.26 31.91 2.58
N TYR A 139 18.54 31.58 2.52
CA TYR A 139 19.22 31.21 1.27
C TYR A 139 18.96 29.73 0.95
N TYR A 140 17.81 29.45 0.31
CA TYR A 140 17.48 28.09 -0.17
C TYR A 140 18.25 27.64 -1.42
N SER A 141 19.16 28.45 -1.95
CA SER A 141 19.84 28.20 -3.22
C SER A 141 21.17 27.45 -3.12
N ALA A 142 21.67 27.18 -1.91
CA ALA A 142 22.97 26.52 -1.77
C ALA A 142 22.90 25.06 -2.23
N THR A 143 23.63 24.75 -3.31
CA THR A 143 23.80 23.38 -3.80
C THR A 143 24.63 22.56 -2.80
N VAL A 144 24.44 21.24 -2.80
CA VAL A 144 25.16 20.33 -1.88
C VAL A 144 26.68 20.52 -1.96
N LYS A 145 27.21 20.78 -3.16
CA LYS A 145 28.63 21.09 -3.36
C LYS A 145 29.05 22.38 -2.68
N GLU A 146 28.25 23.44 -2.78
CA GLU A 146 28.54 24.72 -2.12
C GLU A 146 28.49 24.60 -0.60
N VAL A 147 27.60 23.76 -0.07
CA VAL A 147 27.55 23.47 1.37
C VAL A 147 28.78 22.69 1.84
N ASP A 148 29.21 21.70 1.07
CA ASP A 148 30.41 20.90 1.39
C ASP A 148 31.70 21.72 1.24
N ASP A 149 31.80 22.55 0.20
CA ASP A 149 32.91 23.49 0.00
C ASP A 149 32.95 24.54 1.11
N PHE A 150 31.80 25.03 1.57
CA PHE A 150 31.70 25.96 2.69
C PHE A 150 32.15 25.31 4.01
N LYS A 151 31.72 24.08 4.29
CA LYS A 151 32.18 23.31 5.46
C LYS A 151 33.68 23.03 5.43
N ALA A 152 34.22 22.72 4.25
CA ALA A 152 35.66 22.53 4.06
C ALA A 152 36.44 23.83 4.29
N LYS A 153 35.86 24.98 3.92
CA LYS A 153 36.46 26.31 4.08
C LYS A 153 36.39 26.83 5.52
N TYR A 154 35.35 26.47 6.26
CA TYR A 154 35.12 26.92 7.65
C TYR A 154 34.87 25.74 8.61
N PRO A 155 35.85 24.86 8.83
CA PRO A 155 35.64 23.64 9.63
C PRO A 155 35.35 23.93 11.11
N ASN A 156 35.79 25.08 11.65
CA ASN A 156 35.65 25.41 13.07
C ASN A 156 34.28 26.01 13.44
N ASP A 157 33.53 26.53 12.47
CA ASP A 157 32.23 27.17 12.72
C ASP A 157 31.10 26.13 12.93
N PHE A 158 31.28 24.91 12.42
CA PHE A 158 30.30 23.82 12.53
C PHE A 158 30.55 22.86 13.70
N ILE A 159 31.70 22.96 14.38
CA ILE A 159 32.06 22.05 15.49
C ILE A 159 31.30 22.40 16.79
N ASN A 160 30.77 23.63 16.91
CA ASN A 160 30.07 24.09 18.12
C ASN A 160 28.53 24.12 17.99
N SER A 161 27.94 23.84 16.82
CA SER A 161 26.48 23.98 16.65
C SER A 161 25.67 22.78 17.17
N ASP A 162 26.28 21.61 17.35
CA ASP A 162 25.56 20.42 17.83
C ASP A 162 25.56 20.30 19.36
N LEU A 163 26.40 21.06 20.07
CA LEU A 163 26.52 21.04 21.54
C LEU A 163 27.00 22.41 22.05
N ALA A 164 26.08 23.27 22.48
CA ALA A 164 26.19 24.26 23.57
C ALA A 164 25.65 25.67 23.24
N ASN A 165 24.69 26.07 24.08
CA ASN A 165 24.41 27.43 24.55
C ASN A 165 24.24 28.56 23.52
N ASP A 166 22.97 28.83 23.26
CA ASP A 166 22.34 30.12 23.55
C ASP A 166 23.21 31.07 24.41
N LYS A 167 23.88 32.01 23.73
CA LYS A 167 23.99 33.46 24.07
C LYS A 167 25.17 34.09 23.31
N SER A 168 24.90 34.68 22.16
CA SER A 168 25.70 35.82 21.69
C SER A 168 24.93 36.68 20.70
N GLN A 169 24.99 37.98 20.98
CA GLN A 169 24.40 39.13 20.30
C GLN A 169 24.70 39.24 18.79
N PRO A 170 23.90 40.01 18.04
CA PRO A 170 24.08 40.22 16.61
C PRO A 170 25.33 41.05 16.34
N VAL A 171 26.29 40.47 15.64
CA VAL A 171 27.42 41.19 15.07
C VAL A 171 26.98 41.74 13.72
N ALA A 172 26.75 43.05 13.67
CA ALA A 172 26.65 43.79 12.42
C ALA A 172 27.98 43.68 11.65
N ARG A 173 27.93 43.17 10.42
CA ARG A 173 29.00 43.32 9.44
C ARG A 173 28.42 43.73 8.09
N ASP A 174 29.15 44.66 7.50
CA ASP A 174 28.83 45.44 6.32
C ASP A 174 28.54 44.56 5.10
N ALA A 175 27.42 44.85 4.44
CA ALA A 175 27.09 44.34 3.12
C ALA A 175 27.93 45.07 2.06
N PRO A 176 28.59 44.35 1.13
CA PRO A 176 29.02 44.95 -0.11
C PRO A 176 27.85 45.05 -1.08
N ASP A 177 27.70 46.28 -1.55
CA ASP A 177 26.93 46.84 -2.65
C ASP A 177 26.42 45.85 -3.72
N ALA A 178 25.12 45.94 -3.96
CA ALA A 178 24.43 45.27 -5.04
C ALA A 178 24.67 46.01 -6.36
N THR A 179 25.25 45.35 -7.36
CA THR A 179 25.03 45.73 -8.76
C THR A 179 25.13 44.54 -9.72
N ALA A 180 24.11 44.45 -10.58
CA ALA A 180 23.92 43.52 -11.71
C ALA A 180 23.63 42.07 -11.30
N ILE A 181 22.51 41.45 -11.68
CA ILE A 181 22.04 41.26 -13.05
C ILE A 181 20.51 41.28 -13.09
N THR A 182 19.96 42.31 -13.73
CA THR A 182 18.57 42.36 -14.19
C THR A 182 18.52 41.78 -15.60
N THR A 183 18.24 40.50 -15.76
CA THR A 183 17.73 39.94 -17.04
C THR A 183 17.06 38.60 -16.80
N CYS A 184 15.72 38.58 -16.74
CA CYS A 184 14.89 37.47 -17.24
C CYS A 184 13.43 37.92 -17.40
N GLU A 185 13.19 39.01 -18.14
CA GLU A 185 11.86 39.31 -18.67
C GLU A 185 11.69 38.56 -19.99
N LYS A 186 11.05 37.37 -19.95
CA LYS A 186 10.15 36.91 -21.03
C LYS A 186 9.33 35.61 -20.82
N PRO A 187 9.56 34.70 -19.85
CA PRO A 187 8.66 33.54 -19.72
C PRO A 187 7.54 33.72 -18.67
N LEU A 188 7.56 34.79 -17.85
CA LEU A 188 6.66 34.91 -16.69
C LEU A 188 5.16 35.05 -17.06
N CYS A 189 4.84 35.60 -18.24
CA CYS A 189 3.44 35.72 -18.68
C CYS A 189 2.88 34.41 -19.24
N GLU A 190 3.71 33.55 -19.84
CA GLU A 190 3.29 32.27 -20.41
C GLU A 190 3.09 31.23 -19.31
N VAL A 191 3.99 31.19 -18.33
CA VAL A 191 3.88 30.33 -17.14
C VAL A 191 2.65 30.69 -16.28
N LYS A 192 2.25 31.96 -16.24
CA LYS A 192 1.08 32.40 -15.46
C LYS A 192 -0.25 31.95 -16.06
N GLU A 193 -0.34 31.87 -17.39
CA GLU A 193 -1.54 31.36 -18.06
C GLU A 193 -1.60 29.83 -18.03
N GLU A 194 -0.47 29.14 -18.14
CA GLU A 194 -0.42 27.67 -17.89
C GLU A 194 -0.82 27.33 -16.46
N LEU A 195 -0.41 28.13 -15.48
CA LEU A 195 -0.79 27.93 -14.08
C LEU A 195 -2.29 28.15 -13.84
N LYS A 196 -2.91 29.14 -14.50
CA LYS A 196 -4.38 29.32 -14.48
C LYS A 196 -5.09 28.13 -15.11
N GLN A 197 -4.61 27.68 -16.27
CA GLN A 197 -5.21 26.55 -16.97
C GLN A 197 -5.08 25.25 -16.17
N SER A 198 -3.93 25.02 -15.53
CA SER A 198 -3.72 23.90 -14.62
C SER A 198 -4.65 23.97 -13.40
N ARG A 199 -4.88 25.17 -12.85
CA ARG A 199 -5.79 25.35 -11.71
C ARG A 199 -7.24 25.04 -12.07
N GLU A 200 -7.69 25.45 -13.25
CA GLU A 200 -9.02 25.10 -13.78
C GLU A 200 -9.19 23.60 -14.01
N GLN A 201 -8.15 22.93 -14.51
CA GLN A 201 -8.18 21.47 -14.68
C GLN A 201 -8.28 20.74 -13.34
N VAL A 202 -7.54 21.19 -12.33
CA VAL A 202 -7.60 20.61 -10.97
C VAL A 202 -8.99 20.82 -10.35
N LEU A 203 -9.60 21.99 -10.53
CA LEU A 203 -10.96 22.27 -10.08
C LEU A 203 -12.00 21.33 -10.73
N LYS A 204 -11.95 21.15 -12.05
CA LYS A 204 -12.84 20.21 -12.77
C LYS A 204 -12.64 18.77 -12.31
N LEU A 205 -11.38 18.36 -12.09
CA LEU A 205 -11.06 17.02 -11.60
C LEU A 205 -11.59 16.82 -10.17
N GLN A 206 -11.52 17.85 -9.33
CA GLN A 206 -12.04 17.83 -7.97
C GLN A 206 -13.56 17.73 -7.93
N GLU A 207 -14.27 18.48 -8.78
CA GLU A 207 -15.73 18.38 -8.94
C GLU A 207 -16.15 16.98 -9.40
N GLN A 208 -15.46 16.40 -10.39
CA GLN A 208 -15.71 15.03 -10.84
C GLN A 208 -15.49 14.00 -9.73
N MET A 209 -14.41 14.14 -8.96
CA MET A 209 -14.17 13.26 -7.80
C MET A 209 -15.30 13.38 -6.77
N GLN A 210 -15.78 14.60 -6.52
CA GLN A 210 -16.83 14.83 -5.55
C GLN A 210 -18.18 14.27 -6.00
N GLU A 211 -18.51 14.38 -7.29
CA GLU A 211 -19.69 13.74 -7.89
C GLU A 211 -19.61 12.20 -7.86
N GLN A 212 -18.42 11.64 -8.10
CA GLN A 212 -18.22 10.19 -7.95
C GLN A 212 -18.38 9.75 -6.50
N ASN A 213 -17.90 10.55 -5.54
CA ASN A 213 -18.00 10.22 -4.13
C ASN A 213 -19.46 10.23 -3.65
N THR A 214 -20.26 11.23 -4.04
CA THR A 214 -21.70 11.25 -3.70
C THR A 214 -22.47 10.12 -4.38
N THR A 215 -22.11 9.79 -5.63
CA THR A 215 -22.68 8.63 -6.33
C THR A 215 -22.35 7.32 -5.59
N LEU A 216 -21.12 7.18 -5.12
CA LEU A 216 -20.68 6.00 -4.38
C LEU A 216 -21.41 5.89 -3.03
N GLU A 217 -21.53 6.99 -2.29
CA GLU A 217 -22.29 7.04 -1.04
C GLU A 217 -23.76 6.62 -1.22
N SER A 218 -24.40 7.09 -2.30
CA SER A 218 -25.78 6.66 -2.61
C SER A 218 -25.89 5.17 -2.94
N LYS A 219 -24.90 4.57 -3.60
CA LYS A 219 -24.89 3.13 -3.87
C LYS A 219 -24.69 2.32 -2.59
N VAL A 220 -23.84 2.80 -1.69
CA VAL A 220 -23.60 2.18 -0.38
C VAL A 220 -24.88 2.17 0.45
N SER A 221 -25.63 3.28 0.50
CA SER A 221 -26.89 3.33 1.25
C SER A 221 -27.95 2.37 0.71
N VAL A 222 -28.09 2.27 -0.62
CA VAL A 222 -29.00 1.31 -1.26
C VAL A 222 -28.61 -0.14 -0.95
N LEU A 223 -27.32 -0.48 -1.04
CA LEU A 223 -26.84 -1.83 -0.68
C LEU A 223 -27.07 -2.15 0.79
N GLN A 224 -26.92 -1.17 1.67
CA GLN A 224 -27.17 -1.34 3.10
C GLN A 224 -28.65 -1.58 3.39
N GLU A 225 -29.56 -0.91 2.69
CA GLU A 225 -31.00 -1.16 2.77
C GLU A 225 -31.36 -2.57 2.27
N GLN A 226 -30.79 -3.00 1.14
CA GLN A 226 -30.98 -4.35 0.61
C GLN A 226 -30.51 -5.43 1.59
N ASN A 227 -29.34 -5.25 2.21
CA ASN A 227 -28.83 -6.19 3.22
C ASN A 227 -29.75 -6.27 4.44
N ASN A 228 -30.27 -5.14 4.91
CA ASN A 228 -31.22 -5.12 6.03
C ASN A 228 -32.53 -5.85 5.68
N ALA A 229 -33.02 -5.73 4.45
CA ALA A 229 -34.19 -6.45 3.98
C ALA A 229 -33.95 -7.97 3.93
N LEU A 230 -32.78 -8.40 3.44
CA LEU A 230 -32.38 -9.82 3.42
C LEU A 230 -32.29 -10.40 4.84
N TRP A 231 -31.73 -9.67 5.80
CA TRP A 231 -31.68 -10.10 7.20
C TRP A 231 -33.08 -10.32 7.79
N LYS A 232 -34.04 -9.44 7.50
CA LYS A 232 -35.44 -9.63 7.92
C LYS A 232 -36.07 -10.87 7.30
N GLN A 233 -35.79 -11.13 6.02
CA GLN A 233 -36.28 -12.33 5.33
C GLN A 233 -35.70 -13.61 5.96
N ASN A 234 -34.39 -13.63 6.23
CA ASN A 234 -33.74 -14.78 6.87
C ASN A 234 -34.29 -15.05 8.27
N ALA A 235 -34.51 -14.01 9.08
CA ALA A 235 -35.14 -14.15 10.40
C ALA A 235 -36.57 -14.74 10.29
N SER A 236 -37.35 -14.32 9.29
CA SER A 236 -38.68 -14.89 9.04
C SER A 236 -38.62 -16.36 8.63
N ILE A 237 -37.64 -16.75 7.80
CA ILE A 237 -37.44 -18.14 7.39
C ILE A 237 -37.05 -19.00 8.59
N GLN A 238 -36.18 -18.51 9.47
CA GLN A 238 -35.80 -19.22 10.69
C GLN A 238 -36.99 -19.47 11.61
N GLY A 239 -37.85 -18.46 11.83
CA GLY A 239 -39.07 -18.64 12.63
C GLY A 239 -40.00 -19.71 12.05
N ARG A 240 -40.17 -19.74 10.71
CA ARG A 240 -40.96 -20.78 10.04
C ARG A 240 -40.34 -22.17 10.18
N MET A 241 -39.01 -22.29 10.20
CA MET A 241 -38.34 -23.57 10.45
C MET A 241 -38.55 -24.06 11.88
N GLU A 242 -38.52 -23.16 12.87
CA GLU A 242 -38.78 -23.51 14.28
C GLU A 242 -40.22 -24.01 14.48
N ASP A 243 -41.21 -23.33 13.89
CA ASP A 243 -42.61 -23.77 13.91
C ASP A 243 -42.77 -25.16 13.28
N LEU A 244 -42.13 -25.39 12.12
CA LEU A 244 -42.17 -26.68 11.43
C LEU A 244 -41.53 -27.78 12.28
N HIS A 245 -40.42 -27.48 12.94
CA HIS A 245 -39.75 -28.42 13.86
C HIS A 245 -40.63 -28.75 15.07
N GLY A 246 -41.32 -27.75 15.62
CA GLY A 246 -42.33 -27.92 16.66
C GLY A 246 -43.45 -28.86 16.24
N MET A 247 -44.03 -28.65 15.05
CA MET A 247 -45.07 -29.53 14.49
C MET A 247 -44.57 -30.96 14.24
N LEU A 248 -43.33 -31.13 13.77
CA LEU A 248 -42.77 -32.46 13.52
C LEU A 248 -42.57 -33.22 14.83
N SER A 249 -42.11 -32.53 15.87
CA SER A 249 -41.89 -33.11 17.20
C SER A 249 -43.20 -33.59 17.86
N THR A 250 -44.31 -32.85 17.68
CA THR A 250 -45.62 -33.25 18.20
C THR A 250 -46.19 -34.43 17.43
N LEU A 251 -46.05 -34.47 16.10
CA LEU A 251 -46.45 -35.63 15.30
C LEU A 251 -45.70 -36.91 15.67
N LEU A 252 -44.38 -36.82 15.89
CA LEU A 252 -43.57 -37.96 16.33
C LEU A 252 -44.03 -38.48 17.70
N ARG A 253 -44.41 -37.58 18.61
CA ARG A 253 -44.92 -37.94 19.94
C ARG A 253 -46.29 -38.64 19.86
N VAL A 254 -47.22 -38.09 19.09
CA VAL A 254 -48.55 -38.72 18.87
C VAL A 254 -48.41 -40.10 18.21
N LYS A 255 -47.47 -40.25 17.27
CA LYS A 255 -47.22 -41.55 16.63
C LYS A 255 -46.67 -42.58 17.62
N ALA A 256 -45.75 -42.18 18.50
CA ALA A 256 -45.21 -43.07 19.53
C ALA A 256 -46.29 -43.52 20.53
N ASP A 257 -47.19 -42.62 20.95
CA ASP A 257 -48.29 -42.95 21.86
C ASP A 257 -49.29 -43.93 21.19
N SER A 258 -49.58 -43.75 19.90
CA SER A 258 -50.47 -44.64 19.12
C SER A 258 -49.94 -46.06 18.94
N ASP A 259 -48.61 -46.26 18.92
CA ASP A 259 -48.01 -47.59 18.74
C ASP A 259 -47.89 -48.36 20.08
N SER A 260 -48.23 -47.71 21.20
CA SER A 260 -48.15 -48.27 22.56
C SER A 260 -49.48 -48.75 23.17
N SER A 261 -50.60 -48.50 22.47
CA SER A 261 -51.96 -48.99 22.83
C SER A 261 -52.41 -50.11 21.90
#